data_AF-A0A8R1DRM4-F1
#
_entry.id   AF-A0A8R1DRM4-F1
#
_cell.length_a   1.000
_cell.length_b   1.000
_cell.length_c   1.000
_cell.angle_alpha   90.00
_cell.angle_beta   90.00
_cell.angle_gamma   90.00
#
_symmetry.space_group_name_H-M   'P 1'
#
loop_
_entity.id
_entity.type
_entity.pdbx_description
1 polymer ?
#
loop_
_entity_poly.entity_id
_entity_poly.type
_entity_poly.pdbx_seq_one_letter_code
_entity_poly.pdbx_strand_id
1 'polypeptide(L)'
;MVLLFDDVPIKDYFTKLFNFYVDFQPDNAKYQCIFGNCHNAAKVLLLLEIFIIIPLYVLFLFPWWLSWIGFHLVLILITIYAIGKKKHRFVWPIILFALTQFALWGVVTVFQLLFAVFDTQGFLQFYSQSHHEEFFEKMLAIAGVKSIILLIAAILFWRLTVFYSVQKYFSDRLEGQVSATEESKGLAQKLLQPV
;
A
#
# COMPACT_ATOMS: atom_id res chain seq x y z
N MET A 1 -9.20 -25.45 24.25
CA MET A 1 -8.39 -25.74 23.05
C MET A 1 -7.72 -24.44 22.63
N VAL A 2 -6.40 -24.33 22.74
CA VAL A 2 -5.68 -23.12 22.32
C VAL A 2 -5.32 -23.29 20.85
N LEU A 3 -5.89 -22.45 20.00
CA LEU A 3 -5.50 -22.41 18.59
C LEU A 3 -4.15 -21.69 18.49
N LEU A 4 -3.16 -22.41 17.95
CA LEU A 4 -1.82 -21.92 17.70
C LEU A 4 -1.68 -21.61 16.22
N PHE A 5 -1.01 -20.51 15.90
CA PHE A 5 -0.57 -20.18 14.54
C PHE A 5 0.92 -19.95 14.58
N ASP A 6 1.67 -20.86 13.94
CA ASP A 6 3.14 -20.86 13.94
C ASP A 6 3.73 -20.87 15.36
N ASP A 7 3.28 -21.83 16.17
CA ASP A 7 3.70 -22.06 17.57
C ASP A 7 3.43 -20.90 18.54
N VAL A 8 2.68 -19.87 18.10
CA VAL A 8 2.24 -18.74 18.93
C VAL A 8 0.72 -18.78 19.11
N PRO A 9 0.18 -18.53 20.32
CA PRO A 9 -1.26 -18.38 20.53
C PRO A 9 -1.81 -17.28 19.61
N ILE A 10 -2.94 -17.54 18.94
CA ILE A 10 -3.54 -16.59 17.99
C ILE A 10 -3.74 -15.19 18.63
N LYS A 11 -4.14 -15.14 19.91
CA LYS A 11 -4.30 -13.88 20.66
C LYS A 11 -3.00 -13.07 20.73
N ASP A 12 -1.88 -13.74 20.98
CA ASP A 12 -0.57 -13.11 21.05
C ASP A 12 -0.03 -12.79 19.66
N TYR A 13 -0.41 -13.57 18.65
CA TYR A 13 -0.11 -13.28 17.25
C TYR A 13 -0.70 -11.92 16.82
N PHE A 14 -2.00 -11.69 17.07
CA PHE A 14 -2.65 -10.41 16.79
C PHE A 14 -2.06 -9.25 17.61
N THR A 15 -1.72 -9.48 18.87
CA THR A 15 -1.13 -8.45 19.74
C THR A 15 0.29 -8.06 19.29
N LYS A 16 1.09 -9.05 18.88
CA LYS A 16 2.40 -8.82 18.23
C LYS A 16 2.25 -8.17 16.85
N LEU A 17 1.13 -8.38 16.17
CA LEU A 17 0.82 -7.73 14.89
C LEU A 17 0.69 -6.21 14.99
N PHE A 18 0.06 -5.72 16.06
CA PHE A 18 -0.03 -4.28 16.29
C PHE A 18 1.28 -3.70 16.83
N ASN A 19 2.20 -4.55 17.31
CA ASN A 19 3.45 -4.17 17.95
C ASN A 19 4.72 -4.55 17.19
N PHE A 20 4.66 -5.15 15.99
CA PHE A 20 5.89 -5.53 15.28
C PHE A 20 6.62 -4.32 14.73
N TYR A 21 7.95 -4.36 14.87
CA TYR A 21 8.89 -3.39 14.33
C TYR A 21 9.58 -4.03 13.12
N VAL A 22 9.44 -3.41 11.94
CA VAL A 22 10.24 -3.82 10.78
C VAL A 22 11.59 -3.14 10.90
N ASP A 23 12.57 -3.92 11.36
CA ASP A 23 13.97 -3.54 11.32
C ASP A 23 14.38 -3.23 9.87
N PHE A 24 14.63 -1.95 9.58
CA PHE A 24 14.83 -1.37 8.25
C PHE A 24 15.95 -0.32 8.31
N GLN A 25 16.77 -0.24 7.26
CA GLN A 25 17.90 0.69 7.20
C GLN A 25 17.43 2.06 6.65
N PRO A 26 17.33 3.12 7.50
CA PRO A 26 16.79 4.42 7.08
C PRO A 26 17.70 5.12 6.06
N ASP A 27 19.01 4.93 6.21
CA ASP A 27 20.02 5.67 5.46
C ASP A 27 20.38 5.00 4.12
N ASN A 28 19.70 3.90 3.77
CA ASN A 28 20.00 3.16 2.54
C ASN A 28 19.02 3.57 1.44
N ALA A 29 19.47 4.46 0.55
CA ALA A 29 18.70 4.96 -0.59
C ALA A 29 18.11 3.85 -1.48
N LYS A 30 18.70 2.64 -1.49
CA LYS A 30 18.22 1.47 -2.26
C LYS A 30 16.82 1.00 -1.81
N TYR A 31 16.46 1.25 -0.56
CA TYR A 31 15.19 0.79 0.02
C TYR A 31 14.26 1.95 0.42
N GLN A 32 14.69 3.20 0.29
CA GLN A 32 13.82 4.35 0.51
C GLN A 32 12.68 4.35 -0.52
N CYS A 33 11.43 4.42 -0.05
CA CYS A 33 10.30 4.74 -0.93
C CYS A 33 10.22 6.27 -1.13
N ILE A 34 9.32 6.69 -2.01
CA ILE A 34 8.92 8.09 -2.19
C ILE A 34 8.65 8.65 -0.78
N PHE A 35 9.41 9.67 -0.35
CA PHE A 35 9.41 10.32 0.98
C PHE A 35 10.28 9.74 2.12
N GLY A 36 11.14 8.74 1.89
CA GLY A 36 12.24 8.38 2.82
C GLY A 36 11.87 7.76 4.18
N ASN A 37 10.59 7.74 4.58
CA ASN A 37 10.14 7.37 5.93
C ASN A 37 9.39 6.03 6.01
N CYS A 38 9.94 4.95 5.45
CA CYS A 38 9.17 3.73 5.21
C CYS A 38 9.11 2.68 6.34
N HIS A 39 9.73 2.91 7.49
CA HIS A 39 9.81 1.90 8.58
C HIS A 39 8.43 1.58 9.17
N ASN A 40 7.54 2.58 9.13
CA ASN A 40 6.13 2.45 9.48
C ASN A 40 5.23 2.22 8.27
N ALA A 41 5.70 2.33 7.03
CA ALA A 41 4.82 2.39 5.87
C ALA A 41 4.08 1.08 5.61
N ALA A 42 4.71 -0.09 5.76
CA ALA A 42 4.01 -1.36 5.60
C ALA A 42 2.94 -1.57 6.70
N LYS A 43 3.25 -1.17 7.94
CA LYS A 43 2.32 -1.20 9.07
C LYS A 43 1.18 -0.19 8.91
N VAL A 44 1.51 1.03 8.50
CA VAL A 44 0.56 2.12 8.19
C VAL A 44 -0.31 1.74 7.01
N LEU A 45 0.22 1.10 5.98
CA LEU A 45 -0.57 0.62 4.85
C LEU A 45 -1.53 -0.49 5.27
N LEU A 46 -1.10 -1.38 6.14
CA LEU A 46 -1.92 -2.48 6.65
C LEU A 46 -3.04 -1.95 7.55
N LEU A 47 -2.75 -0.95 8.38
CA LEU A 47 -3.75 -0.22 9.14
C LEU A 47 -4.69 0.57 8.23
N LEU A 48 -4.18 1.22 7.18
CA LEU A 48 -4.99 1.97 6.22
C LEU A 48 -5.91 1.06 5.41
N GLU A 49 -5.42 -0.13 5.00
CA GLU A 49 -6.21 -1.18 4.38
C GLU A 49 -7.36 -1.63 5.30
N ILE A 50 -7.03 -1.95 6.56
CA ILE A 50 -8.01 -2.46 7.54
C ILE A 50 -9.04 -1.39 7.94
N PHE A 51 -8.60 -0.16 8.20
CA PHE A 51 -9.45 0.88 8.80
C PHE A 51 -10.09 1.84 7.80
N ILE A 52 -9.57 1.96 6.57
CA ILE A 52 -10.08 2.94 5.59
C ILE A 52 -10.60 2.24 4.34
N ILE A 53 -9.80 1.34 3.75
CA ILE A 53 -10.14 0.68 2.48
C ILE A 53 -11.27 -0.33 2.65
N ILE A 54 -11.22 -1.21 3.67
CA ILE A 54 -12.29 -2.20 3.92
C ILE A 54 -13.65 -1.51 4.18
N PRO A 55 -13.77 -0.51 5.07
CA PRO A 55 -15.06 0.19 5.26
C PRO A 55 -15.56 0.90 4.01
N LEU A 56 -14.68 1.51 3.20
CA LEU A 56 -15.05 2.10 1.92
C LEU A 56 -15.62 1.05 0.96
N TYR A 57 -15.00 -0.12 0.85
CA TYR A 57 -15.53 -1.21 0.02
C TYR A 57 -16.89 -1.72 0.53
N VAL A 58 -17.08 -1.86 1.84
CA VAL A 58 -18.36 -2.29 2.41
C VAL A 58 -19.47 -1.28 2.14
N LEU A 59 -19.17 0.03 2.21
CA LEU A 59 -20.14 1.09 1.98
C LEU A 59 -20.49 1.27 0.48
N PHE A 60 -19.51 1.20 -0.42
CA PHE A 60 -19.70 1.52 -1.84
C PHE A 60 -19.98 0.30 -2.75
N LEU A 61 -19.59 -0.92 -2.35
CA LEU A 61 -19.82 -2.14 -3.15
C LEU A 61 -21.01 -2.97 -2.66
N PHE A 62 -21.97 -2.38 -1.93
CA PHE A 62 -23.18 -3.10 -1.53
C PHE A 62 -24.02 -3.54 -2.74
N PRO A 63 -24.44 -4.82 -2.88
CA PRO A 63 -24.22 -5.98 -1.99
C PRO A 63 -23.00 -6.86 -2.35
N TRP A 64 -22.34 -6.59 -3.48
CA TRP A 64 -21.24 -7.39 -4.03
C TRP A 64 -19.99 -7.49 -3.16
N TRP A 65 -19.82 -6.60 -2.16
CA TRP A 65 -18.69 -6.59 -1.23
C TRP A 65 -18.49 -7.93 -0.50
N LEU A 66 -19.57 -8.68 -0.22
CA LEU A 66 -19.51 -9.98 0.46
C LEU A 66 -18.63 -10.99 -0.28
N SER A 67 -18.59 -10.92 -1.62
CA SER A 67 -17.74 -11.81 -2.44
C SER A 67 -16.26 -11.42 -2.38
N TRP A 68 -15.95 -10.16 -2.08
CA TRP A 68 -14.61 -9.59 -2.16
C TRP A 68 -13.91 -9.48 -0.81
N ILE A 69 -14.67 -9.38 0.29
CA ILE A 69 -14.10 -9.22 1.63
C ILE A 69 -13.30 -10.45 2.06
N GLY A 70 -13.79 -11.66 1.77
CA GLY A 70 -13.07 -12.90 2.11
C GLY A 70 -11.70 -12.96 1.42
N PHE A 71 -11.65 -12.64 0.13
CA PHE A 71 -10.42 -12.59 -0.64
C PHE A 71 -9.44 -11.53 -0.11
N HIS A 72 -9.92 -10.31 0.20
CA HIS A 72 -9.08 -9.26 0.80
C HIS A 72 -8.53 -9.65 2.17
N LEU A 73 -9.35 -10.25 3.03
CA LEU A 73 -8.91 -10.69 4.35
C LEU A 73 -7.80 -11.74 4.26
N VAL A 74 -7.94 -12.71 3.34
CA VAL A 74 -6.89 -13.72 3.10
C VAL A 74 -5.60 -13.07 2.63
N LEU A 75 -5.66 -12.11 1.69
CA LEU A 75 -4.49 -11.36 1.23
C LEU A 75 -3.82 -10.60 2.37
N ILE A 76 -4.60 -9.95 3.24
CA ILE A 76 -4.08 -9.22 4.40
C ILE A 76 -3.38 -10.18 5.36
N LEU A 77 -3.98 -11.32 5.69
CA LEU A 77 -3.38 -12.34 6.56
C LEU A 77 -2.05 -12.88 6.01
N ILE A 78 -1.99 -13.17 4.70
CA ILE A 78 -0.75 -13.62 4.05
C ILE A 78 0.32 -12.52 4.10
N THR A 79 -0.06 -11.26 3.85
CA THR A 79 0.83 -10.10 3.87
C THR A 79 1.42 -9.88 5.26
N ILE A 80 0.57 -9.94 6.28
CA ILE A 80 0.94 -9.88 7.68
C ILE A 80 1.99 -10.96 8.00
N TYR A 81 1.71 -12.21 7.63
CA TYR A 81 2.62 -13.32 7.86
C TYR A 81 3.95 -13.11 7.15
N ALA A 82 3.92 -12.69 5.89
CA ALA A 82 5.11 -12.42 5.08
C ALA A 82 6.01 -11.36 5.72
N ILE A 83 5.41 -10.26 6.20
CA ILE A 83 6.12 -9.18 6.86
C ILE A 83 6.66 -9.62 8.23
N GLY A 84 5.81 -10.25 9.06
CA GLY A 84 6.19 -10.71 10.39
C GLY A 84 7.32 -11.74 10.37
N LYS A 85 7.37 -12.60 9.34
CA LYS A 85 8.43 -13.60 9.15
C LYS A 85 9.55 -13.18 8.20
N LYS A 86 9.51 -11.93 7.71
CA LYS A 86 10.49 -11.38 6.76
C LYS A 86 10.70 -12.29 5.53
N LYS A 87 9.62 -12.94 5.04
CA LYS A 87 9.68 -13.89 3.92
C LYS A 87 9.29 -13.20 2.61
N HIS A 88 10.29 -12.83 1.80
CA HIS A 88 10.09 -12.13 0.52
C HIS A 88 9.08 -12.82 -0.41
N ARG A 89 9.09 -14.17 -0.49
CA ARG A 89 8.20 -14.91 -1.41
C ARG A 89 6.71 -14.71 -1.11
N PHE A 90 6.35 -14.56 0.16
CA PHE A 90 4.95 -14.40 0.57
C PHE A 90 4.44 -12.95 0.43
N VAL A 91 5.30 -12.01 0.01
CA VAL A 91 4.89 -10.62 -0.31
C VAL A 91 4.34 -10.51 -1.74
N TRP A 92 4.66 -11.46 -2.63
CA TRP A 92 4.20 -11.43 -4.03
C TRP A 92 2.69 -11.35 -4.23
N PRO A 93 1.84 -12.09 -3.48
CA PRO A 93 0.40 -12.01 -3.64
C PRO A 93 -0.16 -10.58 -3.51
N ILE A 94 0.31 -9.81 -2.52
CA ILE A 94 -0.15 -8.43 -2.34
C ILE A 94 0.45 -7.48 -3.38
N ILE A 95 1.67 -7.74 -3.86
CA ILE A 95 2.27 -6.97 -4.96
C ILE A 95 1.45 -7.15 -6.24
N LEU A 96 1.13 -8.40 -6.60
CA LEU A 96 0.32 -8.70 -7.78
C LEU A 96 -1.07 -8.08 -7.69
N PHE A 97 -1.68 -8.15 -6.51
CA PHE A 97 -2.96 -7.51 -6.25
C PHE A 97 -2.87 -5.98 -6.40
N ALA A 98 -1.85 -5.35 -5.82
CA ALA A 98 -1.62 -3.92 -5.93
C ALA A 98 -1.33 -3.46 -7.37
N LEU A 99 -0.54 -4.23 -8.11
CA LEU A 99 -0.26 -4.00 -9.52
C LEU A 99 -1.54 -4.08 -10.35
N THR A 100 -2.37 -5.10 -10.11
CA THR A 100 -3.65 -5.28 -10.81
C THR A 100 -4.58 -4.11 -10.54
N GLN A 101 -4.71 -3.67 -9.28
CA GLN A 101 -5.54 -2.51 -8.93
C GLN A 101 -5.03 -1.22 -9.59
N PHE A 102 -3.71 -0.98 -9.57
CA PHE A 102 -3.12 0.18 -10.23
C PHE A 102 -3.34 0.16 -11.75
N ALA A 103 -3.12 -0.98 -12.40
CA ALA A 103 -3.32 -1.13 -13.84
C ALA A 103 -4.78 -0.93 -14.24
N LEU A 104 -5.73 -1.57 -13.55
CA LEU A 104 -7.16 -1.40 -13.80
C LEU A 104 -7.60 0.05 -13.58
N TRP A 105 -7.15 0.68 -12.49
CA TRP A 105 -7.43 2.10 -12.25
C TRP A 105 -6.87 2.99 -13.35
N GLY A 106 -5.65 2.73 -13.81
CA GLY A 106 -5.02 3.45 -14.92
C GLY A 106 -5.81 3.34 -16.21
N VAL A 107 -6.24 2.13 -16.58
CA VAL A 107 -7.08 1.90 -17.77
C VAL A 107 -8.41 2.67 -17.65
N VAL A 108 -9.13 2.52 -16.54
CA VAL A 108 -10.41 3.21 -16.29
C VAL A 108 -10.21 4.72 -16.33
N THR A 109 -9.16 5.24 -15.70
CA THR A 109 -8.82 6.67 -15.69
C THR A 109 -8.58 7.21 -17.09
N VAL A 110 -7.80 6.50 -17.91
CA VAL A 110 -7.54 6.92 -19.30
C VAL A 110 -8.85 7.00 -20.08
N PHE A 111 -9.71 5.98 -20.00
CA PHE A 111 -11.02 6.02 -20.65
C PHE A 111 -11.89 7.17 -20.14
N GLN A 112 -11.92 7.42 -18.83
CA GLN A 112 -12.69 8.52 -18.23
C GLN A 112 -12.18 9.89 -18.66
N LEU A 113 -10.86 10.09 -18.71
CA LEU A 113 -10.26 11.36 -19.13
C LEU A 113 -10.47 11.60 -20.63
N LEU A 114 -10.39 10.55 -21.47
CA LEU A 114 -10.74 10.64 -22.89
C LEU A 114 -12.22 10.98 -23.07
N PHE A 115 -13.11 10.30 -22.34
CA PHE A 115 -14.55 10.59 -22.38
C PHE A 115 -14.85 12.03 -21.96
N ALA A 116 -14.16 12.53 -20.93
CA ALA A 116 -14.30 13.91 -20.46
C ALA A 116 -13.89 14.99 -21.49
N VAL A 117 -13.13 14.63 -22.54
CA VAL A 117 -12.81 15.55 -23.65
C VAL A 117 -13.99 15.69 -24.60
N PHE A 118 -14.76 14.62 -24.80
CA PHE A 118 -15.88 14.59 -25.75
C PHE A 118 -17.22 14.96 -25.10
N ASP A 119 -17.44 14.55 -23.86
CA ASP A 119 -18.68 14.80 -23.11
C ASP A 119 -18.38 15.13 -21.65
N THR A 120 -18.04 16.41 -21.43
CA THR A 120 -17.79 16.95 -20.08
C THR A 120 -19.02 16.82 -19.17
N GLN A 121 -20.24 16.91 -19.73
CA GLN A 121 -21.46 16.86 -18.94
C GLN A 121 -21.79 15.43 -18.50
N GLY A 122 -21.65 14.46 -19.40
CA GLY A 122 -21.70 13.04 -19.05
C GLY A 122 -20.61 12.64 -18.06
N PHE A 123 -19.40 13.20 -18.18
CA PHE A 123 -18.33 12.99 -17.20
C PHE A 123 -18.74 13.48 -15.80
N LEU A 124 -19.27 14.70 -15.69
CA LEU A 124 -19.75 15.21 -14.40
C LEU A 124 -20.94 14.40 -13.87
N GLN A 125 -21.86 13.97 -14.74
CA GLN A 125 -23.00 13.13 -14.36
C GLN A 125 -22.57 11.78 -13.79
N PHE A 126 -21.53 11.15 -14.36
CA PHE A 126 -20.96 9.90 -13.84
C PHE A 126 -20.51 10.04 -12.37
N TYR A 127 -20.02 11.22 -11.98
CA TYR A 127 -19.62 11.53 -10.60
C TYR A 127 -20.72 12.24 -9.77
N SER A 128 -21.97 12.29 -10.26
CA SER A 128 -23.09 12.99 -9.62
C SER A 128 -22.83 14.50 -9.39
N GLN A 129 -22.02 15.11 -10.24
CA GLN A 129 -21.62 16.53 -10.21
C GLN A 129 -22.26 17.33 -11.36
N SER A 130 -23.31 16.83 -12.01
CA SER A 130 -23.97 17.54 -13.13
C SER A 130 -24.90 18.68 -12.69
N HIS A 131 -25.08 18.90 -11.38
CA HIS A 131 -25.99 19.90 -10.82
C HIS A 131 -25.42 21.33 -10.81
N HIS A 132 -24.12 21.50 -11.04
CA HIS A 132 -23.51 22.83 -11.17
C HIS A 132 -23.96 23.45 -12.49
N GLU A 133 -24.62 24.61 -12.45
CA GLU A 133 -25.13 25.28 -13.65
C GLU A 133 -24.14 26.32 -14.18
N GLU A 134 -23.48 27.04 -13.27
CA GLU A 134 -22.55 28.11 -13.59
C GLU A 134 -21.23 27.60 -14.18
N PHE A 135 -20.66 28.35 -15.13
CA PHE A 135 -19.43 27.97 -15.82
C PHE A 135 -18.25 27.79 -14.85
N PHE A 136 -18.08 28.69 -13.89
CA PHE A 136 -16.97 28.63 -12.93
C PHE A 136 -17.10 27.43 -11.98
N GLU A 137 -18.30 27.15 -11.49
CA GLU A 137 -18.59 26.00 -10.63
C GLU A 137 -18.33 24.68 -11.37
N LYS A 138 -18.76 24.56 -12.63
CA LYS A 138 -18.45 23.39 -13.48
C LYS A 138 -16.96 23.18 -13.64
N MET A 139 -16.20 24.25 -13.92
CA MET A 139 -14.74 24.17 -14.07
C MET A 139 -14.06 23.70 -12.77
N LEU A 140 -14.49 24.23 -11.62
CA LEU A 140 -13.98 23.82 -10.32
C LEU A 140 -14.32 22.36 -10.01
N ALA A 141 -15.55 21.92 -10.30
CA ALA A 141 -15.97 20.53 -10.12
C ALA A 141 -15.15 19.57 -11.00
N ILE A 142 -14.93 19.90 -12.26
CA ILE A 142 -14.09 19.10 -13.17
C ILE A 142 -12.66 19.00 -12.63
N ALA A 143 -12.07 20.13 -12.23
CA ALA A 143 -10.72 20.18 -11.69
C ALA A 143 -10.61 19.36 -10.38
N GLY A 144 -11.60 19.47 -9.50
CA GLY A 144 -11.68 18.70 -8.25
C GLY A 144 -11.76 17.21 -8.51
N VAL A 145 -12.69 16.76 -9.36
CA VAL A 145 -12.86 15.34 -9.71
C VAL A 145 -11.59 14.78 -10.34
N LYS A 146 -10.98 15.47 -11.31
CA LYS A 146 -9.72 15.04 -11.94
C LYS A 146 -8.57 14.94 -10.92
N SER A 147 -8.49 15.90 -9.99
CA SER A 147 -7.48 15.88 -8.93
C SER A 147 -7.63 14.68 -8.02
N ILE A 148 -8.87 14.33 -7.64
CA ILE A 148 -9.17 13.14 -6.83
C ILE A 148 -8.77 11.86 -7.60
N ILE A 149 -9.11 11.75 -8.89
CA ILE A 149 -8.75 10.59 -9.72
C ILE A 149 -7.23 10.39 -9.75
N LEU A 150 -6.48 11.48 -9.97
CA LEU A 150 -5.01 11.46 -9.99
C LEU A 150 -4.41 11.16 -8.61
N LEU A 151 -5.03 11.67 -7.53
CA LEU A 151 -4.61 11.37 -6.16
C LEU A 151 -4.78 9.89 -5.83
N ILE A 152 -5.89 9.27 -6.24
CA ILE A 152 -6.09 7.82 -6.08
C ILE A 152 -5.02 7.05 -6.84
N ALA A 153 -4.70 7.45 -8.08
CA ALA A 153 -3.63 6.82 -8.86
C ALA A 153 -2.25 6.94 -8.15
N ALA A 154 -1.93 8.11 -7.59
CA ALA A 154 -0.71 8.33 -6.83
C ALA A 154 -0.64 7.45 -5.56
N ILE A 155 -1.76 7.30 -4.84
CA ILE A 155 -1.84 6.42 -3.67
C ILE A 155 -1.65 4.95 -4.07
N LEU A 156 -2.29 4.49 -5.15
CA LEU A 156 -2.15 3.12 -5.65
C LEU A 156 -0.72 2.82 -6.12
N PHE A 157 -0.08 3.78 -6.80
CA PHE A 157 1.32 3.67 -7.20
C PHE A 157 2.24 3.61 -5.98
N TRP A 158 2.07 4.53 -5.03
CA TRP A 158 2.85 4.54 -3.79
C TRP A 158 2.71 3.20 -3.04
N ARG A 159 1.49 2.69 -2.89
CA ARG A 159 1.20 1.36 -2.32
C ARG A 159 1.98 0.25 -3.01
N LEU A 160 1.98 0.20 -4.34
CA LEU A 160 2.76 -0.78 -5.11
C LEU A 160 4.26 -0.66 -4.81
N THR A 161 4.80 0.57 -4.79
CA THR A 161 6.23 0.79 -4.52
C THR A 161 6.63 0.36 -3.11
N VAL A 162 5.78 0.57 -2.10
CA VAL A 162 6.04 0.15 -0.72
C VAL A 162 6.16 -1.37 -0.63
N PHE A 163 5.19 -2.12 -1.15
CA PHE A 163 5.23 -3.58 -1.09
C PHE A 163 6.42 -4.17 -1.87
N TYR A 164 6.72 -3.59 -3.04
CA TYR A 164 7.88 -4.00 -3.83
C TYR A 164 9.21 -3.76 -3.10
N SER A 165 9.37 -2.58 -2.48
CA SER A 165 10.57 -2.25 -1.69
C SER A 165 10.72 -3.18 -0.48
N VAL A 166 9.63 -3.52 0.22
CA VAL A 166 9.64 -4.49 1.33
C VAL A 166 10.08 -5.87 0.85
N GLN A 167 9.55 -6.33 -0.28
CA GLN A 167 9.94 -7.62 -0.87
C GLN A 167 11.43 -7.65 -1.21
N LYS A 168 11.92 -6.59 -1.86
CA LYS A 168 13.33 -6.47 -2.25
C LYS A 168 14.24 -6.44 -1.03
N TYR A 169 13.89 -5.68 0.00
CA TYR A 169 14.64 -5.64 1.26
C TYR A 169 14.75 -7.03 1.91
N PHE A 170 13.66 -7.79 1.95
CA PHE A 170 13.68 -9.16 2.49
C PHE A 170 14.50 -10.12 1.62
N SER A 171 14.49 -9.96 0.29
CA SER A 171 15.33 -10.75 -0.62
C SER A 171 16.81 -10.49 -0.36
N ASP A 172 17.20 -9.21 -0.37
CA ASP A 172 18.58 -8.77 -0.21
C ASP A 172 19.12 -9.12 1.20
N ARG A 173 18.24 -9.16 2.22
CA ARG A 173 18.60 -9.63 3.57
C ARG A 173 18.88 -11.13 3.62
N LEU A 174 18.11 -11.94 2.89
CA LEU A 174 18.32 -13.39 2.81
C LEU A 174 19.60 -13.75 2.06
N GLU A 175 20.00 -12.94 1.09
CA GLU A 175 21.25 -13.10 0.33
C GLU A 175 22.50 -12.60 1.09
N GLY A 176 22.34 -12.12 2.34
CA GLY A 176 23.45 -11.63 3.17
C GLY A 176 23.97 -10.23 2.79
N GLN A 177 23.37 -9.56 1.80
CA GLN A 177 23.79 -8.23 1.37
C GLN A 177 23.49 -7.16 2.44
N VAL A 178 22.42 -7.35 3.22
CA VAL A 178 22.03 -6.40 4.28
C VAL A 178 22.91 -6.55 5.53
N SER A 179 23.35 -7.77 5.90
CA SER A 179 24.22 -7.98 7.07
C SER A 179 25.66 -7.50 6.83
N ALA A 180 26.21 -7.71 5.64
CA ALA A 180 27.55 -7.23 5.28
C ALA A 180 27.66 -5.70 5.36
N THR A 181 26.56 -4.99 5.07
CA THR A 181 26.51 -3.53 5.14
C THR A 181 26.41 -3.01 6.59
N GLU A 182 25.87 -3.79 7.52
CA GLU A 182 25.82 -3.43 8.95
C GLU A 182 27.15 -3.61 9.66
N GLU A 183 27.88 -4.69 9.36
CA GLU A 183 29.25 -4.89 9.85
C GLU A 183 30.18 -3.77 9.38
N SER A 184 30.10 -3.37 8.10
CA SER A 184 30.95 -2.32 7.56
C SER A 184 30.65 -0.94 8.16
N LYS A 185 29.36 -0.62 8.39
CA LYS A 185 28.95 0.64 9.03
C LYS A 185 29.30 0.68 10.52
N GLY A 186 29.08 -0.43 11.24
CA GLY A 186 29.44 -0.55 12.66
C GLY A 186 30.95 -0.48 12.90
N LEU A 187 31.76 -1.04 12.00
CA LEU A 187 33.22 -0.94 12.05
C LEU A 187 33.69 0.49 11.77
N ALA A 188 33.15 1.16 10.74
CA ALA A 188 33.49 2.55 10.43
C ALA A 188 33.11 3.50 11.58
N GLN A 189 31.96 3.27 12.23
CA GLN A 189 31.53 4.09 13.36
C GLN A 189 32.37 3.86 14.62
N LYS A 190 32.86 2.63 14.86
CA LYS A 190 33.82 2.34 15.94
C LYS A 190 35.20 2.94 15.69
N LEU A 191 35.63 3.04 14.43
CA LEU A 191 36.92 3.64 14.05
C LEU A 191 36.93 5.17 14.10
N LEU A 192 35.75 5.80 14.13
CA LEU A 192 35.60 7.26 14.20
C LEU A 192 35.34 7.78 15.62
N GLN A 193 35.22 6.91 16.63
CA GLN A 193 35.17 7.33 18.03
C GLN A 193 36.59 7.64 18.52
N PRO A 194 36.86 8.86 19.02
CA PRO A 194 38.17 9.17 19.59
C PRO A 194 38.39 8.32 20.85
N VAL A 195 39.58 7.72 20.92
CA VAL A 195 40.07 6.90 22.06
C VAL A 195 40.29 7.78 23.29
#